data_AF-A0A6A3V9N5-F1
#
_entry.id   AF-A0A6A3V9N5-F1
#
_cell.length_a   1.000
_cell.length_b   1.000
_cell.length_c   1.000
_cell.angle_alpha   90.00
_cell.angle_beta   90.00
_cell.angle_gamma   90.00
#
_symmetry.space_group_name_H-M   'P 1'
#
loop_
_entity.id
_entity.type
_entity.pdbx_description
1 polymer ?
#
loop_
_entity_poly.entity_id
_entity_poly.type
_entity_poly.pdbx_seq_one_letter_code
_entity_poly.pdbx_strand_id
1 'polypeptide(L)' 'MAIGEVGDAGVCVVGQQEKLFVNMILIFAEALGLYGLIVALTLSQKKSDCPSK' A
#
# COMPACT_ATOMS: atom_id res chain seq x y z
N MET A 1 -1.92 -17.26 -0.67
CA MET A 1 -1.87 -18.10 0.55
C MET A 1 -0.81 -17.65 1.56
N ALA A 2 0.07 -16.68 1.27
CA ALA A 2 1.09 -16.21 2.23
C ALA A 2 0.62 -15.04 3.14
N ILE A 3 -0.18 -14.10 2.63
CA ILE A 3 -0.68 -12.95 3.40
C ILE A 3 -1.60 -13.39 4.55
N GLY A 4 -2.40 -14.44 4.35
CA GLY A 4 -3.33 -14.96 5.36
C GLY A 4 -2.61 -15.62 6.54
N GLU A 5 -1.53 -16.36 6.28
CA GLU A 5 -0.69 -17.00 7.32
C GLU A 5 0.11 -15.97 8.12
N VAL A 6 0.68 -14.97 7.45
CA VAL A 6 1.37 -13.86 8.14
C VAL A 6 0.36 -13.00 8.93
N GLY A 7 -0.89 -12.95 8.51
CA GLY A 7 -1.98 -12.29 9.23
C GLY A 7 -2.43 -13.06 10.50
N ASP A 8 -2.54 -14.38 10.41
CA ASP A 8 -2.91 -15.25 11.56
C ASP A 8 -1.78 -15.30 12.60
N ALA A 9 -0.53 -15.52 12.17
CA ALA A 9 0.63 -15.41 13.06
C ALA A 9 0.82 -13.96 13.58
N GLY A 10 0.51 -12.98 12.74
CA GLY A 10 0.60 -11.56 13.06
C GLY A 10 -0.39 -11.13 14.14
N VAL A 11 -1.63 -11.64 14.17
CA VAL A 11 -2.65 -11.18 15.12
C VAL A 11 -2.29 -11.50 16.57
N CYS A 12 -1.68 -12.67 16.80
CA CYS A 12 -1.23 -13.08 18.13
C CYS A 12 -0.03 -12.24 18.62
N VAL A 13 0.88 -11.86 17.72
CA VAL A 13 2.06 -11.04 18.04
C VAL A 13 1.70 -9.55 18.14
N VAL A 14 0.73 -9.08 17.35
CA VAL A 14 0.17 -7.72 17.36
C VAL A 14 -0.48 -7.40 18.70
N GLY A 15 -1.14 -8.36 19.35
CA GLY A 15 -1.73 -8.19 20.67
C GLY A 15 -0.71 -8.00 21.81
N GLN A 16 0.57 -8.37 21.60
CA GLN A 16 1.62 -8.27 22.63
C GLN A 16 2.52 -7.03 22.47
N GLN A 17 2.55 -6.39 21.29
CA GLN A 17 3.47 -5.30 20.97
C GLN A 17 2.77 -4.24 20.08
N GLU A 18 2.07 -3.29 20.72
CA GLU A 18 1.29 -2.23 20.06
C GLU A 18 2.12 -1.41 19.04
N LYS A 19 3.42 -1.23 19.30
CA LYS A 19 4.35 -0.51 18.42
C LYS A 19 4.61 -1.22 17.08
N LEU A 20 4.52 -2.55 17.02
CA LEU A 20 4.76 -3.31 15.78
C LEU A 20 3.54 -3.26 14.85
N PHE A 21 2.33 -3.18 15.40
CA PHE A 21 1.09 -3.04 14.62
C PHE A 21 1.05 -1.74 13.83
N VAL A 22 1.40 -0.63 14.47
CA VAL A 22 1.49 0.67 13.82
C VAL A 22 2.50 0.63 12.68
N ASN A 23 3.67 0.01 12.90
CA ASN A 23 4.70 -0.06 11.87
C ASN A 23 4.28 -0.95 10.68
N MET A 24 3.60 -2.08 10.94
CA MET A 24 3.11 -2.99 9.91
C MET A 24 2.05 -2.33 9.01
N ILE A 25 1.13 -1.57 9.61
CA ILE A 25 0.10 -0.82 8.86
C ILE A 25 0.72 0.35 8.10
N LEU A 26 1.67 1.08 8.70
CA LEU A 26 2.32 2.23 8.05
C LEU A 26 3.06 1.83 6.78
N ILE A 27 3.78 0.71 6.79
CA ILE A 27 4.50 0.21 5.61
C ILE A 27 3.53 -0.23 4.51
N PHE A 28 2.42 -0.90 4.86
CA PHE A 28 1.39 -1.26 3.88
C PHE A 28 0.65 -0.04 3.32
N ALA A 29 0.32 0.92 4.18
CA ALA A 29 -0.33 2.16 3.78
C ALA A 29 0.57 3.00 2.87
N GLU A 30 1.87 3.06 3.16
CA GLU A 30 2.86 3.75 2.32
C GLU A 30 2.96 3.10 0.94
N ALA A 31 3.07 1.77 0.86
CA ALA A 31 3.14 1.05 -0.41
C ALA A 31 1.87 1.26 -1.27
N LEU A 32 0.69 1.25 -0.65
CA LEU A 32 -0.58 1.54 -1.34
C LEU A 32 -0.67 3.00 -1.80
N GLY A 33 -0.18 3.95 -0.99
CA GLY A 33 -0.13 5.37 -1.33
C GLY A 33 0.80 5.68 -2.50
N LEU A 34 2.02 5.12 -2.49
CA LEU A 34 2.98 5.24 -3.60
C LEU A 34 2.43 4.61 -4.89
N TYR A 35 1.79 3.44 -4.79
CA TYR A 35 1.15 2.81 -5.94
C TYR A 35 0.06 3.72 -6.56
N GLY A 36 -0.83 4.28 -5.72
CA GLY A 36 -1.87 5.21 -6.16
C GLY A 36 -1.29 6.47 -6.83
N LEU A 37 -0.20 7.02 -6.28
CA LEU A 37 0.47 8.20 -6.84
C LEU A 37 1.11 7.91 -8.22
N ILE A 38 1.79 6.77 -8.37
CA ILE A 38 2.41 6.38 -9.64
C ILE A 38 1.35 6.20 -10.73
N VAL A 39 0.24 5.54 -10.41
CA VAL A 39 -0.87 5.34 -11.36
C VAL A 39 -1.52 6.67 -11.72
N ALA A 40 -1.75 7.56 -10.74
CA ALA A 40 -2.32 8.88 -10.97
C ALA A 40 -1.43 9.75 -11.89
N LEU A 41 -0.11 9.76 -11.66
CA LEU A 41 0.85 10.46 -12.51
C LEU A 41 0.87 9.89 -13.92
N THR A 42 0.92 8.57 -14.06
CA THR A 42 0.93 7.89 -15.36
C THR A 42 -0.33 8.20 -16.18
N LEU A 43 -1.51 8.19 -15.54
CA LEU A 43 -2.77 8.55 -16.18
C LEU A 43 -2.82 10.03 -16.57
N SER A 44 -2.27 10.90 -15.73
CA SER A 44 -2.21 12.34 -16.00
C SER A 44 -1.32 12.65 -17.22
N GLN A 45 -0.13 12.01 -17.31
CA GLN A 45 0.76 12.13 -18.47
C GLN A 45 0.10 11.63 -19.76
N LYS A 46 -0.65 10.53 -19.68
CA LYS A 46 -1.39 9.97 -20.81
C LYS A 46 -2.58 10.85 -21.25
N LYS A 47 -3.13 11.68 -20.37
CA LYS A 47 -4.22 12.62 -20.70
C LYS A 47 -3.69 13.88 -21.40
N SER A 48 -2.47 14.30 -21.09
CA SER A 48 -1.78 15.40 -21.78
C SER A 48 -1.28 15.03 -23.18
N ASP A 49 -1.08 13.74 -23.48
CA ASP A 49 -0.66 13.26 -24.81
C ASP A 49 -1.86 13.01 -25.76
N CYS A 50 -2.98 13.71 -25.56
CA CYS A 50 -3.91 13.91 -26.66
C CYS A 50 -3.43 15.15 -27.44
N PRO A 51 -2.72 15.00 -28.57
CA PRO A 51 -2.66 16.09 -29.52
C PRO A 51 -4.10 16.32 -29.95
N SER A 52 -4.68 17.42 -29.49
CA SER A 52 -5.97 17.92 -29.95
C SER A 52 -5.91 17.95 -31.47
N LYS A 53 -6.48 16.93 -32.10
CA LYS A 53 -6.94 17.00 -33.48
C LYS A 53 -8.26 17.75 -33.48
#